data_AF-A0A6N1VF38-F1
#
_entry.id   AF-A0A6N1VF38-F1
#
_cell.length_a   1.000
_cell.length_b   1.000
_cell.length_c   1.000
_cell.angle_alpha   90.00
_cell.angle_beta   90.00
_cell.angle_gamma   90.00
#
_symmetry.space_group_name_H-M   'P 1'
#
loop_
_entity.id
_entity.type
_entity.pdbx_description
1 polymer ?
#
loop_
_entity_poly.entity_id
_entity_poly.type
_entity_poly.pdbx_seq_one_letter_code
_entity_poly.pdbx_strand_id
1 'polypeptide(L)'
;MTHRGRIPYIGSMMSKNRLHLTQDKIREALISRAEAFGAKRGMSLSSIGLASVRDSKFLHRVKNGENFNINTYQRVVDWLDAAERDGRAA
;
A
#
# COMPACT_ATOMS: atom_id res chain seq x y z
N MET A 1 40.02 41.06 -17.56
CA MET A 1 38.62 40.72 -17.84
C MET A 1 38.23 39.53 -16.98
N THR A 2 37.52 39.80 -15.89
CA THR A 2 37.15 38.86 -14.82
C THR A 2 35.82 38.19 -15.16
N HIS A 3 35.84 36.90 -15.50
CA HIS A 3 34.61 36.14 -15.72
C HIS A 3 33.92 35.84 -14.37
N ARG A 4 32.83 36.59 -14.15
CA ARG A 4 31.75 36.25 -13.22
C ARG A 4 31.04 35.01 -13.73
N GLY A 5 30.83 34.04 -12.84
CA GLY A 5 30.04 32.84 -13.13
C GLY A 5 29.88 31.95 -11.90
N ARG A 6 29.42 32.54 -10.80
CA ARG A 6 29.06 31.82 -9.57
C ARG A 6 27.79 31.02 -9.85
N ILE A 7 27.91 29.74 -10.16
CA ILE A 7 26.78 28.81 -10.19
C ILE A 7 26.36 28.62 -8.72
N PRO A 8 25.16 29.04 -8.28
CA PRO A 8 24.68 28.60 -6.99
C PRO A 8 24.39 27.10 -7.11
N TYR A 9 25.19 26.29 -6.41
CA TYR A 9 24.80 24.93 -6.09
C TYR A 9 23.43 25.00 -5.43
N ILE A 10 22.41 24.59 -6.16
CA ILE A 10 21.04 24.39 -5.68
C ILE A 10 21.13 23.15 -4.78
N GLY A 11 21.65 23.36 -3.57
CA GLY A 11 21.79 22.35 -2.56
C GLY A 11 20.41 21.84 -2.18
N SER A 12 20.06 20.70 -2.75
CA SER A 12 19.27 19.67 -2.08
C SER A 12 17.91 20.13 -1.53
N MET A 13 16.97 20.42 -2.43
CA MET A 13 15.53 20.32 -2.15
C MET A 13 15.04 18.85 -2.07
N MET A 14 15.92 17.89 -1.80
CA MET A 14 15.50 16.57 -1.34
C MET A 14 15.36 16.62 0.18
N SER A 15 14.31 17.33 0.63
CA SER A 15 13.63 16.88 1.85
C SER A 15 13.11 15.49 1.50
N LYS A 16 13.93 14.46 1.79
CA LYS A 16 13.47 13.09 1.87
C LYS A 16 12.35 13.16 2.87
N ASN A 17 11.12 13.25 2.35
CA ASN A 17 9.89 13.08 3.08
C ASN A 17 10.06 11.71 3.74
N ARG A 18 10.66 11.68 4.93
CA ARG A 18 10.76 10.46 5.71
C ARG A 18 9.33 10.22 6.09
N LEU A 19 8.63 9.49 5.24
CA LEU A 19 7.28 9.03 5.49
C LEU A 19 7.35 8.43 6.89
N HIS A 20 6.82 9.13 7.87
CA HIS A 20 6.48 8.53 9.15
C HIS A 20 5.40 7.52 8.80
N LEU A 21 5.84 6.30 8.43
CA LEU A 21 5.00 5.16 8.15
C LEU A 21 4.38 4.74 9.48
N THR A 22 3.32 5.43 9.86
CA THR A 22 2.52 5.05 11.02
C THR A 22 1.72 3.80 10.67
N GLN A 23 1.39 3.02 11.69
CA GLN A 23 0.54 1.84 11.53
C GLN A 23 -0.80 2.20 10.85
N ASP A 24 -1.35 3.38 11.14
CA ASP A 24 -2.57 3.90 10.50
C ASP A 24 -2.38 4.15 9.01
N LYS A 25 -1.24 4.68 8.57
CA LYS A 25 -0.97 4.87 7.14
C LYS A 25 -0.81 3.55 6.40
N ILE A 26 -0.19 2.55 7.05
CA ILE A 26 -0.07 1.18 6.49
C ILE A 26 -1.46 0.54 6.35
N ARG A 27 -2.31 0.72 7.37
CA ARG A 27 -3.71 0.26 7.37
C ARG A 27 -4.52 0.91 6.26
N GLU A 28 -4.52 2.23 6.18
CA GLU A 28 -5.22 3.00 5.13
C GLU A 28 -4.79 2.54 3.74
N ALA A 29 -3.48 2.37 3.52
CA ALA A 29 -2.95 1.91 2.23
C ALA A 29 -3.43 0.50 1.88
N LEU A 30 -3.45 -0.43 2.83
CA LEU A 30 -3.93 -1.80 2.60
C LEU A 30 -5.41 -1.81 2.25
N ILE A 31 -6.24 -1.13 3.04
CA ILE A 31 -7.70 -1.09 2.83
C ILE A 31 -8.01 -0.41 1.50
N SER A 32 -7.38 0.73 1.21
CA SER A 32 -7.56 1.43 -0.06
C SER A 32 -7.20 0.54 -1.26
N ARG A 33 -6.08 -0.21 -1.18
CA ARG A 33 -5.68 -1.14 -2.24
C ARG A 33 -6.68 -2.30 -2.39
N ALA A 34 -7.12 -2.90 -1.30
CA ALA A 34 -8.08 -3.99 -1.32
C ALA A 34 -9.46 -3.55 -1.83
N GLU A 35 -9.93 -2.36 -1.45
CA GLU A 35 -11.17 -1.77 -1.96
C GLU A 35 -11.06 -1.45 -3.46
N ALA A 36 -9.93 -0.89 -3.91
CA ALA A 36 -9.70 -0.62 -5.33
C ALA A 36 -9.66 -1.90 -6.17
N PHE A 37 -9.00 -2.95 -5.67
CA PHE A 37 -9.00 -4.26 -6.32
C PHE A 37 -10.41 -4.87 -6.36
N GLY A 38 -11.12 -4.82 -5.23
CA GLY A 38 -12.48 -5.31 -5.10
C GLY A 38 -13.44 -4.62 -6.08
N ALA A 39 -13.35 -3.30 -6.21
CA ALA A 39 -14.14 -2.52 -7.15
C ALA A 39 -13.87 -2.91 -8.61
N LYS A 40 -12.61 -3.22 -8.97
CA LYS A 40 -12.25 -3.65 -10.34
C LYS A 40 -12.69 -5.07 -10.67
N ARG A 41 -12.66 -5.99 -9.70
CA ARG A 41 -12.91 -7.43 -9.89
C ARG A 41 -14.27 -7.90 -9.39
N GLY A 42 -15.10 -7.01 -8.83
CA GLY A 42 -16.38 -7.38 -8.21
C GLY A 42 -16.24 -8.20 -6.92
N MET A 43 -15.13 -8.06 -6.20
CA MET A 43 -14.87 -8.79 -4.95
C MET A 43 -15.10 -7.91 -3.72
N SER A 44 -15.74 -8.47 -2.70
CA SER A 44 -15.89 -7.80 -1.40
C SER A 44 -14.60 -7.91 -0.56
N LEU A 45 -14.41 -7.02 0.42
CA LEU A 45 -13.32 -7.14 1.39
C LEU A 45 -13.35 -8.48 2.14
N SER A 46 -14.54 -9.02 2.41
CA SER A 46 -14.67 -10.34 3.03
C SER A 46 -14.20 -11.47 2.10
N SER A 47 -14.49 -11.39 0.81
CA SER A 47 -14.01 -12.35 -0.20
C SER A 47 -12.49 -12.28 -0.32
N ILE A 48 -11.91 -11.07 -0.33
CA ILE A 48 -10.46 -10.87 -0.42
C ILE A 48 -9.75 -11.41 0.83
N GLY A 49 -10.27 -11.13 2.03
CA GLY A 49 -9.72 -11.66 3.28
C GLY A 49 -9.79 -13.19 3.36
N LEU A 50 -10.90 -13.78 2.90
CA LEU A 50 -11.04 -15.23 2.81
C LEU A 50 -10.04 -15.84 1.81
N ALA A 51 -9.86 -15.24 0.64
CA ALA A 51 -8.97 -15.76 -0.40
C ALA A 51 -7.47 -15.63 -0.03
N SER A 52 -7.08 -14.55 0.63
CA SER A 52 -5.69 -14.24 0.96
C SER A 52 -5.20 -14.90 2.25
N VAL A 53 -5.99 -14.86 3.33
CA VAL A 53 -5.58 -15.30 4.67
C VAL A 53 -6.57 -16.25 5.34
N ARG A 54 -7.58 -16.73 4.60
CA ARG A 54 -8.65 -17.62 5.09
C ARG A 54 -9.46 -17.00 6.24
N ASP A 55 -9.57 -15.68 6.26
CA ASP A 55 -10.32 -14.94 7.27
C ASP A 55 -11.16 -13.82 6.63
N SER A 56 -12.47 -14.04 6.56
CA SER A 56 -13.43 -13.12 5.93
C SER A 56 -13.68 -11.84 6.75
N LYS A 57 -13.21 -11.76 7.99
CA LYS A 57 -13.35 -10.60 8.86
C LYS A 57 -12.05 -9.81 9.01
N PHE A 58 -10.91 -10.36 8.56
CA PHE A 58 -9.60 -9.73 8.70
C PHE A 58 -9.60 -8.28 8.23
N LEU A 59 -9.98 -8.01 6.98
CA LEU A 59 -9.93 -6.66 6.41
C LEU A 59 -10.92 -5.69 7.08
N HIS A 60 -12.05 -6.18 7.60
CA HIS A 60 -12.96 -5.36 8.39
C HIS A 60 -12.37 -4.99 9.75
N ARG A 61 -11.70 -5.92 10.42
CA ARG A 61 -10.98 -5.66 11.67
C ARG A 61 -9.85 -4.65 11.48
N VAL A 62 -9.07 -4.83 10.41
CA VAL A 62 -8.03 -3.88 10.03
C VAL A 62 -8.62 -2.50 9.75
N LYS A 63 -9.74 -2.40 9.01
CA LYS A 63 -10.45 -1.14 8.75
C LYS A 63 -10.93 -0.45 10.03
N ASN A 64 -11.36 -1.22 11.03
CA ASN A 64 -11.85 -0.72 12.32
C ASN A 64 -10.72 -0.32 13.30
N GLY A 65 -9.45 -0.40 12.89
CA GLY A 65 -8.33 0.01 13.73
C GLY A 65 -7.72 -1.11 14.57
N GLU A 66 -8.16 -2.36 14.41
CA GLU A 66 -7.58 -3.49 15.15
C GLU A 66 -6.10 -3.69 14.76
N ASN A 67 -5.32 -4.21 15.70
CA ASN A 67 -3.93 -4.59 15.43
C ASN A 67 -3.89 -5.80 14.50
N PHE A 68 -2.86 -5.86 13.67
CA PHE A 68 -2.63 -6.97 12.75
C PHE A 68 -1.18 -7.43 12.81
N ASN A 69 -0.97 -8.71 12.50
CA ASN A 69 0.36 -9.27 12.38
C ASN A 69 0.96 -8.88 11.02
N ILE A 70 2.23 -8.47 11.00
CA ILE A 70 2.99 -8.15 9.78
C ILE A 70 2.98 -9.33 8.79
N ASN A 71 3.04 -10.57 9.26
CA ASN A 71 2.97 -11.76 8.40
C ASN A 71 1.63 -11.87 7.69
N THR A 72 0.53 -11.57 8.39
CA THR A 72 -0.81 -11.59 7.80
C THR A 72 -0.98 -10.45 6.81
N TYR A 73 -0.45 -9.27 7.13
CA TYR A 73 -0.38 -8.14 6.20
C TYR A 73 0.35 -8.51 4.91
N GLN A 74 1.56 -9.07 5.02
CA GLN A 74 2.37 -9.43 3.86
C GLN A 74 1.64 -10.45 2.96
N ARG A 75 0.97 -11.44 3.56
CA ARG A 75 0.16 -12.41 2.80
C ARG A 75 -0.96 -11.77 1.99
N VAL A 76 -1.65 -10.75 2.54
CA VAL A 76 -2.70 -10.04 1.80
C VAL A 76 -2.09 -9.24 0.64
N VAL A 77 -0.98 -8.56 0.89
CA VAL A 77 -0.27 -7.80 -0.16
C VAL A 77 0.21 -8.73 -1.27
N ASP A 78 0.88 -9.82 -0.92
CA ASP A 78 1.39 -10.82 -1.89
C ASP A 78 0.25 -11.41 -2.72
N TRP A 79 -0.89 -11.70 -2.08
CA TRP A 79 -2.06 -12.22 -2.78
C TRP A 79 -2.66 -11.19 -3.73
N LEU A 80 -2.78 -9.92 -3.31
CA LEU A 80 -3.25 -8.83 -4.18
C LEU A 80 -2.31 -8.63 -5.37
N ASP A 81 -0.99 -8.62 -5.12
CA ASP A 81 0.03 -8.50 -6.17
C ASP A 81 -0.03 -9.67 -7.16
N ALA A 82 -0.17 -10.91 -6.67
CA ALA A 82 -0.34 -12.09 -7.52
C ALA A 82 -1.63 -12.01 -8.34
N ALA A 83 -2.76 -11.69 -7.71
CA ALA A 83 -4.05 -11.59 -8.39
C ALA A 83 -4.09 -10.44 -9.43
N GLU A 84 -3.39 -9.34 -9.19
CA GLU A 84 -3.22 -8.25 -10.17
C GLU A 84 -2.31 -8.66 -11.34
N ARG A 85 -1.28 -9.47 -11.10
CA ARG A 85 -0.40 -10.03 -12.13
C ARG A 85 -1.10 -11.07 -12.99
N ASP A 86 -1.80 -12.01 -12.38
CA ASP A 86 -2.59 -13.03 -13.09
C ASP A 86 -3.70 -12.38 -13.90
N GLY A 87 -4.28 -11.32 -13.34
CA GLY A 87 -5.26 -10.48 -14.00
C GLY A 87 -4.76 -9.66 -15.19
N ARG A 88 -3.44 -9.58 -15.41
CA ARG A 88 -2.78 -8.91 -16.54
C ARG A 88 -2.64 -9.82 -17.77
N ALA A 89 -2.95 -11.12 -17.62
CA ALA A 89 -2.97 -12.11 -18.69
C ALA A 89 -4.37 -12.34 -19.29
N ALA A 90 -5.37 -11.52 -18.90
CA ALA A 90 -6.74 -11.57 -19.42
C ALA A 90 -7.05 -10.32 -20.25
#